data_AF-A0A1R2C520-F1
#
_entry.id   AF-A0A1R2C520-F1
#
_cell.length_a   1.000
_cell.length_b   1.000
_cell.length_c   1.000
_cell.angle_alpha   90.00
_cell.angle_beta   90.00
_cell.angle_gamma   90.00
#
_symmetry.space_group_name_H-M   'P 1'
#
loop_
_entity.id
_entity.type
_entity.pdbx_description
1 polymer ?
#
loop_
_entity_poly.entity_id
_entity_poly.type
_entity_poly.pdbx_seq_one_letter_code
_entity_poly.pdbx_strand_id
1 'polypeptide(L)'
;MKSHKEQKNFSRWMLGIISATTFIIGPIMMGLGYEASKFGMDVLIADRALMGMGGIVCFLSIVSIVGTIFSSGKVLQFAFYSLIILVIFVSVFSTGAWMMIGDIENYIDRNWESIRLIAPNYSMIEFKIHAESEIQSLVSFSFTMMFLSILCIGTIGIMIPKKIKKSLLPVTTLILSILGSALVAISIYSRRHSNYTQLPLWTNYVFTLIGFIVMGLGVFGYRSYLHSNKMNIIIYSIILGFTSIFLIVAGIGSILLSDLVEKNIKDNWEHINNDLSTEGYEVDIEDFIGIINSSFKIGGLFGVVNFVFFILAFVGAILYIGLLKN
;
A
#
# COMPACT_ATOMS: atom_id res chain seq x y z
N MET A 1 -12.78 8.52 38.12
CA MET A 1 -13.61 8.08 36.98
C MET A 1 -14.14 9.31 36.26
N LYS A 2 -13.57 9.70 35.12
CA LYS A 2 -14.16 10.77 34.30
C LYS A 2 -15.53 10.33 33.81
N SER A 3 -16.51 11.23 33.80
CA SER A 3 -17.87 10.87 33.36
C SER A 3 -17.84 10.45 31.89
N HIS A 4 -18.62 9.44 31.51
CA HIS A 4 -18.64 8.89 30.15
C HIS A 4 -18.93 9.98 29.07
N LYS A 5 -19.52 11.11 29.48
CA LYS A 5 -19.81 12.30 28.68
C LYS A 5 -18.57 13.17 28.43
N GLU A 6 -17.70 13.33 29.43
CA GLU A 6 -16.44 14.10 29.31
C GLU A 6 -15.45 13.40 28.38
N GLN A 7 -15.32 12.07 28.50
CA GLN A 7 -14.46 11.28 27.62
C GLN A 7 -14.89 11.40 26.15
N LYS A 8 -16.20 11.40 25.88
CA LYS A 8 -16.76 11.52 24.53
C LYS A 8 -16.53 12.92 23.94
N ASN A 9 -16.58 13.97 24.76
CA ASN A 9 -16.31 15.34 24.33
C ASN A 9 -14.83 15.54 24.02
N PHE A 10 -13.93 14.99 24.84
CA PHE A 10 -12.49 15.04 24.58
C PHE A 10 -12.11 14.31 23.28
N SER A 11 -12.61 13.09 23.06
CA SER A 11 -12.33 12.35 21.81
C SER A 11 -12.84 13.08 20.56
N ARG A 12 -13.97 13.79 20.64
CA ARG A 12 -14.48 14.60 19.52
C ARG A 12 -13.58 15.79 19.21
N TRP A 13 -13.14 16.51 20.24
CA TRP A 13 -12.25 17.65 20.06
C TRP A 13 -10.90 17.22 19.48
N MET A 14 -10.34 16.13 20.01
CA MET A 14 -9.11 15.52 19.51
C MET A 14 -9.24 15.07 18.05
N LEU A 15 -10.33 14.39 17.69
CA LEU A 15 -10.59 14.01 16.29
C LEU A 15 -10.72 15.22 15.37
N GLY A 16 -11.34 16.30 15.84
CA GLY A 16 -11.45 17.56 15.10
C GLY A 16 -10.09 18.17 14.81
N ILE A 17 -9.21 18.25 15.82
CA ILE A 17 -7.84 18.79 15.64
C ILE A 17 -7.03 17.94 14.70
N ILE A 18 -7.00 16.61 14.91
CA ILE A 18 -6.21 15.72 14.06
C ILE A 18 -6.70 15.85 12.62
N SER A 19 -8.03 15.82 12.39
CA SER A 19 -8.59 15.96 11.04
C SER A 19 -8.29 17.32 10.41
N ALA A 20 -8.26 18.41 11.19
CA ALA A 20 -7.90 19.73 10.69
C ALA A 20 -6.42 19.80 10.28
N THR A 21 -5.51 19.23 11.09
CA THR A 21 -4.09 19.13 10.76
C THR A 21 -3.88 18.28 9.50
N THR A 22 -4.54 17.12 9.43
CA THR A 22 -4.50 16.22 8.27
C THR A 22 -5.04 16.92 7.01
N PHE A 23 -6.07 17.76 7.15
CA PHE A 23 -6.59 18.55 6.04
C PHE A 23 -5.59 19.58 5.51
N ILE A 24 -4.71 20.14 6.35
CA ILE A 24 -3.67 21.09 5.92
C ILE A 24 -2.50 20.38 5.22
N ILE A 25 -2.19 19.15 5.63
CA ILE A 25 -1.10 18.37 5.02
C ILE A 25 -1.48 17.89 3.61
N GLY A 26 -2.76 17.58 3.37
CA GLY A 26 -3.25 17.15 2.06
C GLY A 26 -2.86 18.11 0.91
N PRO A 27 -3.17 19.42 0.98
CA PRO A 27 -2.79 20.40 -0.03
C PRO A 27 -1.28 20.58 -0.17
N ILE A 28 -0.50 20.43 0.92
CA ILE A 28 0.97 20.46 0.86
C ILE A 28 1.47 19.28 0.00
N MET A 29 0.96 18.07 0.24
CA MET A 29 1.29 16.89 -0.58
C MET A 29 0.87 17.06 -2.04
N MET A 30 -0.30 17.67 -2.28
CA MET A 30 -0.75 17.98 -3.64
C MET A 30 0.17 18.98 -4.34
N GLY A 31 0.63 20.02 -3.62
CA GLY A 31 1.58 21.00 -4.13
C GLY A 31 2.92 20.39 -4.48
N LEU A 32 3.46 19.55 -3.59
CA LEU A 32 4.72 18.81 -3.82
C LEU A 32 4.59 17.87 -5.03
N GLY A 33 3.52 17.09 -5.11
CA GLY A 33 3.29 16.21 -6.26
C GLY A 33 3.07 16.98 -7.58
N TYR A 34 2.47 18.17 -7.51
CA TYR A 34 2.32 19.03 -8.68
C TYR A 34 3.66 19.55 -9.18
N GLU A 35 4.51 20.08 -8.29
CA GLU A 35 5.84 20.56 -8.67
C GLU A 35 6.72 19.42 -9.22
N ALA A 36 6.72 18.25 -8.57
CA ALA A 36 7.45 17.07 -9.05
C ALA A 36 6.98 16.65 -10.47
N SER A 37 5.67 16.73 -10.73
CA SER A 37 5.12 16.36 -12.05
C SER A 37 5.53 17.28 -13.20
N LYS A 38 6.03 18.50 -12.92
CA LYS A 38 6.49 19.44 -13.97
C LYS A 38 7.82 19.05 -14.59
N PHE A 39 8.61 18.21 -13.94
CA PHE A 39 9.92 17.77 -14.44
C PHE A 39 9.86 16.75 -15.59
N GLY A 40 8.67 16.40 -16.07
CA GLY A 40 8.46 15.87 -17.43
C GLY A 40 8.98 14.45 -17.73
N MET A 41 9.51 13.72 -16.74
CA MET A 41 9.95 12.33 -16.92
C MET A 41 8.82 11.33 -16.64
N ASP A 42 8.93 10.09 -17.14
CA ASP A 42 7.99 8.98 -16.89
C ASP A 42 7.76 8.64 -15.38
N VAL A 43 8.52 9.27 -14.49
CA VAL A 43 8.28 9.45 -13.04
C VAL A 43 6.88 10.03 -12.73
N LEU A 44 6.22 10.64 -13.72
CA LEU A 44 4.85 11.19 -13.73
C LEU A 44 3.78 10.34 -13.02
N ILE A 45 3.90 9.02 -12.98
CA ILE A 45 2.89 8.16 -12.35
C ILE A 45 2.95 8.28 -10.82
N ALA A 46 4.15 8.33 -10.23
CA ALA A 46 4.32 8.43 -8.78
C ALA A 46 3.89 9.80 -8.25
N ASP A 47 4.23 10.87 -8.98
CA ASP A 47 3.89 12.25 -8.61
C ASP A 47 2.38 12.53 -8.71
N ARG A 48 1.74 12.00 -9.76
CA ARG A 48 0.27 12.06 -9.90
C ARG A 48 -0.43 11.21 -8.83
N ALA A 49 0.13 10.06 -8.48
CA ALA A 49 -0.39 9.24 -7.38
C ALA A 49 -0.29 10.00 -6.05
N LEU A 50 0.79 10.75 -5.82
CA LEU A 50 0.95 11.60 -4.65
C LEU A 50 -0.10 12.71 -4.58
N MET A 51 -0.34 13.42 -5.69
CA MET A 51 -1.41 14.42 -5.78
C MET A 51 -2.78 13.79 -5.48
N GLY A 52 -3.05 12.61 -6.04
CA GLY A 52 -4.29 11.86 -5.77
C GLY A 52 -4.44 11.48 -4.30
N MET A 53 -3.37 11.01 -3.67
CA MET A 53 -3.36 10.68 -2.24
C MET A 53 -3.63 11.92 -1.38
N GLY A 54 -3.01 13.06 -1.68
CA GLY A 54 -3.28 14.33 -1.00
C GLY A 54 -4.76 14.76 -1.10
N GLY A 55 -5.37 14.59 -2.28
CA GLY A 55 -6.81 14.84 -2.48
C GLY A 55 -7.71 13.90 -1.66
N ILE A 56 -7.38 12.60 -1.63
CA ILE A 56 -8.09 11.61 -0.80
C ILE A 56 -7.97 11.96 0.69
N VAL A 57 -6.78 12.37 1.13
CA VAL A 57 -6.50 12.83 2.49
C VAL A 57 -7.39 14.01 2.88
N CYS A 58 -7.48 15.04 2.03
CA CYS A 58 -8.37 16.17 2.25
C CYS A 58 -9.82 15.73 2.39
N PHE A 59 -10.28 14.89 1.47
CA PHE A 59 -11.65 14.38 1.45
C PHE A 59 -11.96 13.60 2.75
N LEU A 60 -11.10 12.67 3.14
CA LEU A 60 -11.30 11.88 4.36
C LEU A 60 -11.22 12.72 5.64
N SER A 61 -10.42 13.78 5.62
CA SER A 61 -10.36 14.76 6.72
C SER A 61 -11.68 15.52 6.86
N ILE A 62 -12.25 16.00 5.75
CA ILE A 62 -13.58 16.64 5.75
C ILE A 62 -14.64 15.66 6.25
N VAL A 63 -14.65 14.42 5.74
CA VAL A 63 -15.61 13.38 6.18
C VAL A 63 -15.49 13.11 7.68
N SER A 64 -14.27 13.10 8.22
CA SER A 64 -14.01 12.91 9.65
C SER A 64 -14.52 14.10 10.48
N ILE A 65 -14.32 15.33 10.02
CA ILE A 65 -14.86 16.55 10.64
C ILE A 65 -16.39 16.52 10.63
N VAL A 66 -17.01 16.26 9.49
CA VAL A 66 -18.47 16.15 9.33
C VAL A 66 -19.03 15.04 10.23
N GLY A 67 -18.40 13.87 10.25
CA GLY A 67 -18.77 12.76 11.13
C GLY A 67 -18.70 13.13 12.62
N THR A 68 -17.74 13.97 13.00
CA THR A 68 -17.56 14.48 14.36
C THR A 68 -18.65 15.48 14.72
N ILE A 69 -18.91 16.48 13.87
CA ILE A 69 -19.90 17.55 14.09
C ILE A 69 -21.31 16.95 14.18
N PHE A 70 -21.71 16.16 13.19
CA PHE A 70 -23.05 15.56 13.16
C PHE A 70 -23.18 14.32 14.05
N SER A 71 -22.09 13.87 14.69
CA SER A 71 -22.07 12.67 15.54
C SER A 71 -22.65 11.42 14.86
N SER A 72 -22.53 11.35 13.53
CA SER A 72 -23.08 10.26 12.74
C SER A 72 -22.16 9.06 12.81
N GLY A 73 -22.56 8.03 13.55
CA GLY A 73 -21.76 6.81 13.67
C GLY A 73 -21.56 6.07 12.34
N LYS A 74 -22.41 6.27 11.33
CA LYS A 74 -22.22 5.69 9.98
C LYS A 74 -21.09 6.41 9.22
N VAL A 75 -21.06 7.74 9.29
CA VAL A 75 -20.01 8.55 8.66
C VAL A 75 -18.66 8.30 9.31
N LEU A 76 -18.61 8.25 10.65
CA LEU A 76 -17.39 7.90 11.39
C LEU A 76 -16.90 6.47 11.07
N GLN A 77 -17.82 5.53 10.87
CA GLN A 77 -17.46 4.17 10.46
C GLN A 77 -16.87 4.14 9.05
N PHE A 78 -17.44 4.88 8.10
CA PHE A 78 -16.88 5.04 6.76
C PHE A 78 -15.49 5.69 6.80
N ALA A 79 -15.32 6.76 7.59
CA ALA A 79 -14.03 7.40 7.81
C ALA A 79 -13.00 6.43 8.39
N PHE A 80 -13.37 5.67 9.43
CA PHE A 80 -12.51 4.67 10.06
C PHE A 80 -11.93 3.66 9.07
N TYR A 81 -12.77 3.04 8.25
CA TYR A 81 -12.31 2.05 7.28
C TYR A 81 -11.49 2.67 6.15
N SER A 82 -11.92 3.84 5.65
CA SER A 82 -11.19 4.53 4.60
C SER A 82 -9.80 4.97 5.08
N LEU A 83 -9.68 5.41 6.33
CA LEU A 83 -8.39 5.75 6.94
C LEU A 83 -7.50 4.53 7.13
N ILE A 84 -8.04 3.36 7.51
CA ILE A 84 -7.24 2.12 7.59
C ILE A 84 -6.67 1.76 6.22
N ILE A 85 -7.51 1.78 5.18
CA ILE A 85 -7.08 1.49 3.80
C ILE A 85 -6.00 2.50 3.38
N LEU A 86 -6.23 3.79 3.64
CA LEU A 86 -5.28 4.85 3.32
C LEU A 86 -3.95 4.64 4.06
N VAL A 87 -3.96 4.31 5.35
CA VAL A 87 -2.75 4.02 6.12
C VAL A 87 -1.96 2.90 5.46
N ILE A 88 -2.63 1.80 5.08
CA ILE A 88 -1.95 0.68 4.43
C ILE A 88 -1.30 1.13 3.12
N PHE A 89 -2.03 1.84 2.24
CA PHE A 89 -1.47 2.34 0.98
C PHE A 89 -0.33 3.34 1.16
N VAL A 90 -0.48 4.29 2.08
CA VAL A 90 0.55 5.28 2.39
C VAL A 90 1.79 4.61 2.99
N SER A 91 1.64 3.56 3.82
CA SER A 91 2.78 2.78 4.30
C SER A 91 3.54 2.12 3.15
N VAL A 92 2.83 1.49 2.21
CA VAL A 92 3.45 0.87 1.01
C VAL A 92 4.26 1.90 0.25
N PHE A 93 3.62 3.03 -0.04
CA PHE A 93 4.20 4.10 -0.83
C PHE A 93 5.43 4.70 -0.12
N SER A 94 5.32 4.99 1.18
CA SER A 94 6.43 5.59 1.96
C SER A 94 7.63 4.66 2.03
N THR A 95 7.40 3.37 2.32
CA THR A 95 8.48 2.39 2.41
C THR A 95 9.07 2.12 1.02
N GLY A 96 8.26 2.04 -0.03
CA GLY A 96 8.74 1.92 -1.40
C GLY A 96 9.60 3.11 -1.83
N ALA A 97 9.13 4.34 -1.60
CA ALA A 97 9.87 5.56 -1.89
C ALA A 97 11.21 5.63 -1.12
N TRP A 98 11.22 5.24 0.16
CA TRP A 98 12.46 5.14 0.93
C TRP A 98 13.44 4.15 0.30
N MET A 99 12.97 2.95 -0.05
CA MET A 99 13.82 1.90 -0.61
C MET A 99 14.42 2.28 -1.98
N MET A 100 13.77 3.19 -2.72
CA MET A 100 14.20 3.66 -4.03
C MET A 100 15.20 4.84 -4.00
N ILE A 101 15.55 5.39 -2.82
CA ILE A 101 16.48 6.53 -2.73
C ILE A 101 17.82 6.23 -3.43
N GLY A 102 18.42 5.07 -3.14
CA GLY A 102 19.69 4.67 -3.77
C GLY A 102 19.56 4.40 -5.28
N ASP A 103 18.41 3.87 -5.72
CA ASP A 103 18.15 3.60 -7.13
C ASP A 103 18.03 4.91 -7.94
N ILE A 104 17.49 5.97 -7.33
CA ILE A 104 17.33 7.28 -7.98
C ILE A 104 18.68 7.97 -8.18
N GLU A 105 19.61 7.87 -7.23
CA GLU A 105 20.97 8.41 -7.42
C GLU A 105 21.66 7.77 -8.62
N ASN A 106 21.60 6.44 -8.72
CA ASN A 106 22.16 5.66 -9.83
C ASN A 106 21.45 6.00 -11.16
N TYR A 107 20.14 6.22 -11.13
CA TYR A 107 19.39 6.65 -12.31
C TYR A 107 19.84 8.03 -12.80
N ILE A 108 20.04 8.98 -11.89
CA ILE A 108 20.53 10.33 -12.22
C ILE A 108 21.93 10.25 -12.83
N ASP A 109 22.81 9.41 -12.29
CA ASP A 109 24.16 9.18 -12.83
C ASP A 109 24.15 8.79 -14.30
N ARG A 110 23.29 7.85 -14.65
CA ARG A 110 23.24 7.27 -16.00
C ARG A 110 22.51 8.16 -17.00
N ASN A 111 21.57 8.98 -16.54
CA ASN A 111 20.69 9.76 -17.41
C ASN A 111 20.96 11.27 -17.35
N TRP A 112 22.07 11.70 -16.73
CA TRP A 112 22.36 13.12 -16.49
C TRP A 112 22.30 13.98 -17.76
N GLU A 113 22.84 13.49 -18.87
CA GLU A 113 22.86 14.22 -20.16
C GLU A 113 21.45 14.53 -20.68
N SER A 114 20.46 13.69 -20.36
CA SER A 114 19.05 13.93 -20.70
C SER A 114 18.39 14.85 -19.66
N ILE A 115 18.67 14.62 -18.38
CA ILE A 115 18.09 15.39 -17.26
C ILE A 115 18.52 16.87 -17.34
N ARG A 116 19.78 17.16 -17.66
CA ARG A 116 20.29 18.55 -17.73
C ARG A 116 19.57 19.41 -18.79
N LEU A 117 18.95 18.79 -19.79
CA LEU A 117 18.16 19.52 -20.80
C LEU A 117 16.85 20.05 -20.21
N ILE A 118 16.32 19.38 -19.19
CA ILE A 118 15.05 19.69 -18.52
C ILE A 118 15.31 20.53 -17.26
N ALA A 119 16.45 20.33 -16.60
CA ALA A 119 16.89 21.05 -15.42
C ALA A 119 18.22 21.81 -15.65
N PRO A 120 18.27 22.79 -16.57
CA PRO A 120 19.51 23.44 -16.99
C PRO A 120 20.18 24.28 -15.89
N ASN A 121 19.44 24.61 -14.84
CA ASN A 121 19.91 25.44 -13.74
C ASN A 121 20.64 24.66 -12.63
N TYR A 122 20.65 23.32 -12.70
CA TYR A 122 21.27 22.48 -11.69
C TYR A 122 22.56 21.85 -12.22
N SER A 123 23.60 21.84 -11.39
CA SER A 123 24.68 20.86 -11.58
C SER A 123 24.20 19.46 -11.17
N MET A 124 24.92 18.42 -11.62
CA MET A 124 24.57 17.03 -11.33
C MET A 124 24.51 16.73 -9.82
N ILE A 125 25.47 17.28 -9.07
CA ILE A 125 25.56 17.12 -7.61
C ILE A 125 24.41 17.86 -6.93
N GLU A 126 24.12 19.10 -7.35
CA GLU A 126 22.99 19.87 -6.80
C GLU A 126 21.65 19.21 -7.11
N PHE A 127 21.49 18.62 -8.30
CA PHE A 127 20.27 17.90 -8.68
C PHE A 127 20.08 16.63 -7.85
N LYS A 128 21.15 15.86 -7.60
CA LYS A 128 21.10 14.70 -6.70
C LYS A 128 20.65 15.08 -5.29
N ILE A 129 21.28 16.10 -4.71
CA ILE A 129 20.92 16.60 -3.37
C ILE A 129 19.46 17.08 -3.35
N HIS A 130 19.03 17.77 -4.41
CA HIS A 130 17.66 18.23 -4.53
C HIS A 130 16.66 17.07 -4.60
N ALA A 131 16.89 16.09 -5.48
CA ALA A 131 16.05 14.91 -5.63
C ALA A 131 16.00 14.08 -4.33
N GLU A 132 17.14 13.86 -3.68
CA GLU A 132 17.20 13.16 -2.39
C GLU A 132 16.37 13.90 -1.33
N SER A 133 16.52 15.22 -1.24
CA SER A 133 15.74 16.05 -0.31
C SER A 133 14.24 15.99 -0.58
N GLU A 134 13.81 15.98 -1.85
CA GLU A 134 12.40 15.84 -2.21
C GLU A 134 11.83 14.48 -1.82
N ILE A 135 12.56 13.38 -2.06
CA ILE A 135 12.14 12.03 -1.66
C ILE A 135 12.10 11.91 -0.14
N GLN A 136 13.11 12.43 0.57
CA GLN A 136 13.11 12.43 2.04
C GLN A 136 11.94 13.24 2.61
N SER A 137 11.64 14.39 2.02
CA SER A 137 10.48 15.22 2.36
C SER A 137 9.18 14.44 2.14
N LEU A 138 9.03 13.81 0.98
CA LEU A 138 7.90 12.96 0.62
C LEU A 138 7.66 11.83 1.63
N VAL A 139 8.73 11.10 1.96
CA VAL A 139 8.72 10.04 2.97
C VAL A 139 8.31 10.60 4.33
N SER A 140 8.88 11.72 4.76
CA SER A 140 8.58 12.37 6.05
C SER A 140 7.13 12.84 6.16
N PHE A 141 6.58 13.44 5.10
CA PHE A 141 5.18 13.84 5.05
C PHE A 141 4.25 12.63 5.08
N SER A 142 4.60 11.57 4.35
CA SER A 142 3.81 10.35 4.31
C SER A 142 3.80 9.62 5.66
N PHE A 143 4.92 9.59 6.39
CA PHE A 143 4.97 9.09 7.77
C PHE A 143 4.15 9.93 8.73
N THR A 144 4.21 11.27 8.62
CA THR A 144 3.42 12.18 9.45
C THR A 144 1.92 11.96 9.21
N MET A 145 1.52 11.82 7.95
CA MET A 145 0.17 11.48 7.54
C MET A 145 -0.31 10.14 8.08
N MET A 146 0.55 9.12 8.01
CA MET A 146 0.27 7.81 8.57
C MET A 146 0.04 7.90 10.08
N PHE A 147 0.91 8.61 10.81
CA PHE A 147 0.78 8.82 12.25
C PHE A 147 -0.54 9.52 12.62
N LEU A 148 -0.88 10.62 11.95
CA LEU A 148 -2.14 11.33 12.18
C LEU A 148 -3.36 10.46 11.86
N SER A 149 -3.28 9.67 10.79
CA SER A 149 -4.36 8.75 10.41
C SER A 149 -4.54 7.64 11.45
N ILE A 150 -3.46 7.10 12.02
CA ILE A 150 -3.50 6.13 13.14
C ILE A 150 -4.16 6.75 14.37
N LEU A 151 -3.82 8.00 14.72
CA LEU A 151 -4.47 8.71 15.82
C LEU A 151 -5.97 8.91 15.57
N CYS A 152 -6.37 9.27 14.35
CA CYS A 152 -7.78 9.35 13.94
C CYS A 152 -8.50 7.99 14.09
N ILE A 153 -7.89 6.91 13.58
CA ILE A 153 -8.42 5.55 13.68
C ILE A 153 -8.62 5.16 15.15
N GLY A 154 -7.61 5.39 16.01
CA GLY A 154 -7.70 5.12 17.45
C GLY A 154 -8.82 5.91 18.13
N THR A 155 -8.95 7.19 17.80
CA THR A 155 -9.98 8.08 18.36
C THR A 155 -11.38 7.65 17.96
N ILE A 156 -11.61 7.36 16.68
CA ILE A 156 -12.89 6.85 16.17
C ILE A 156 -13.19 5.47 16.79
N GLY A 157 -12.17 4.62 16.93
CA GLY A 157 -12.21 3.32 17.59
C GLY A 157 -12.82 3.37 18.99
N ILE A 158 -12.38 4.34 19.79
CA ILE A 158 -12.88 4.58 21.14
C ILE A 158 -14.33 5.11 21.12
N MET A 159 -14.70 5.91 20.11
CA MET A 159 -16.02 6.54 20.03
C MET A 159 -17.14 5.58 19.62
N ILE A 160 -16.88 4.62 18.71
CA ILE A 160 -17.90 3.70 18.16
C ILE A 160 -17.50 2.21 18.20
N PRO A 161 -17.02 1.67 19.34
CA PRO A 161 -16.39 0.35 19.41
C PRO A 161 -17.34 -0.78 19.01
N LYS A 162 -18.61 -0.73 19.42
CA LYS A 162 -19.61 -1.77 19.08
C LYS A 162 -19.92 -1.83 17.58
N LYS A 163 -19.99 -0.68 16.91
CA LYS A 163 -20.29 -0.61 15.47
C LYS A 163 -19.13 -1.14 14.65
N ILE A 164 -17.90 -0.79 15.03
CA ILE A 164 -16.68 -1.28 14.38
C ILE A 164 -16.59 -2.80 14.49
N LYS A 165 -16.76 -3.38 15.68
CA LYS A 165 -16.73 -4.85 15.86
C LYS A 165 -17.73 -5.58 14.98
N LYS A 166 -18.93 -5.04 14.79
CA LYS A 166 -19.99 -5.66 13.96
C LYS A 166 -19.73 -5.54 12.46
N SER A 167 -18.99 -4.52 12.02
CA SER A 167 -18.81 -4.19 10.60
C SER A 167 -17.41 -4.47 10.05
N LEU A 168 -16.45 -4.82 10.91
CA LEU A 168 -15.08 -5.08 10.49
C LEU A 168 -15.00 -6.27 9.52
N LEU A 169 -15.66 -7.39 9.84
CA LEU A 169 -15.71 -8.56 8.96
C LEU A 169 -16.30 -8.27 7.56
N PRO A 170 -17.54 -7.75 7.42
CA PRO A 170 -18.11 -7.51 6.09
C PRO A 170 -17.35 -6.47 5.28
N VAL A 171 -16.76 -5.45 5.92
CA VAL A 171 -15.98 -4.43 5.19
C VAL A 171 -14.64 -4.99 4.71
N THR A 172 -13.90 -5.69 5.57
CA THR A 172 -12.60 -6.27 5.21
C THR A 172 -12.71 -7.37 4.16
N THR A 173 -13.75 -8.18 4.23
CA THR A 173 -14.04 -9.21 3.21
C THR A 173 -14.38 -8.59 1.83
N LEU A 174 -15.12 -7.47 1.80
CA LEU A 174 -15.35 -6.72 0.57
C LEU A 174 -14.06 -6.10 0.01
N ILE A 175 -13.19 -5.56 0.87
CA ILE A 175 -11.89 -5.04 0.43
C ILE A 175 -11.07 -6.15 -0.24
N LEU A 176 -11.00 -7.34 0.38
CA LEU A 176 -10.33 -8.50 -0.22
C LEU A 176 -10.94 -8.88 -1.57
N SER A 177 -12.27 -8.84 -1.69
CA SER A 177 -12.95 -9.12 -2.97
C SER A 177 -12.54 -8.12 -4.05
N ILE A 178 -12.52 -6.82 -3.72
CA ILE A 178 -12.10 -5.75 -4.64
C ILE A 178 -10.63 -5.92 -5.03
N LEU A 179 -9.73 -6.18 -4.08
CA LEU A 179 -8.31 -6.42 -4.34
C LEU A 179 -8.11 -7.64 -5.26
N GLY A 180 -8.83 -8.74 -5.01
CA GLY A 180 -8.82 -9.92 -5.88
C GLY A 180 -9.30 -9.59 -7.30
N SER A 181 -10.39 -8.83 -7.44
CA SER A 181 -10.90 -8.41 -8.75
C SER A 181 -9.93 -7.48 -9.49
N ALA A 182 -9.23 -6.60 -8.78
CA ALA A 182 -8.21 -5.72 -9.35
C ALA A 182 -7.03 -6.53 -9.87
N LEU A 183 -6.58 -7.57 -9.14
CA LEU A 183 -5.53 -8.48 -9.61
C LEU A 183 -5.93 -9.23 -10.88
N VAL A 184 -7.17 -9.71 -10.97
CA VAL A 184 -7.69 -10.33 -12.19
C VAL A 184 -7.70 -9.32 -13.34
N ALA A 185 -8.17 -8.09 -13.11
CA ALA A 185 -8.20 -7.04 -14.13
C ALA A 185 -6.80 -6.68 -14.64
N ILE A 186 -5.83 -6.51 -13.72
CA ILE A 186 -4.42 -6.25 -14.07
C ILE A 186 -3.83 -7.41 -14.87
N SER A 187 -4.13 -8.65 -14.49
CA SER A 187 -3.66 -9.83 -15.22
C SER A 187 -4.23 -9.90 -16.65
N ILE A 188 -5.53 -9.62 -16.82
CA ILE A 188 -6.16 -9.55 -18.15
C ILE A 188 -5.55 -8.41 -18.97
N TYR A 189 -5.33 -7.25 -18.35
CA TYR A 189 -4.71 -6.10 -19.00
C TYR A 189 -3.29 -6.43 -19.47
N SER A 190 -2.46 -6.98 -18.58
CA SER A 190 -1.10 -7.42 -18.86
C SER A 190 -1.07 -8.44 -20.00
N ARG A 191 -1.99 -9.42 -19.99
CA ARG A 191 -2.10 -10.41 -21.07
C ARG A 191 -2.49 -9.79 -22.41
N ARG A 192 -3.41 -8.83 -22.44
CA ARG A 192 -3.82 -8.15 -23.68
C ARG A 192 -2.71 -7.27 -24.26
N HIS A 193 -1.82 -6.78 -23.41
CA HIS A 193 -0.69 -5.94 -23.79
C HIS A 193 0.65 -6.67 -23.66
N SER A 194 0.66 -8.01 -23.75
CA SER A 194 1.87 -8.82 -23.61
C SER A 194 2.95 -8.49 -24.65
N ASN A 195 2.56 -7.91 -25.78
CA ASN A 195 3.51 -7.41 -26.79
C ASN A 195 4.28 -6.17 -26.32
N TYR A 196 3.77 -5.48 -25.29
CA TYR A 196 4.35 -4.29 -24.68
C TYR A 196 4.83 -4.53 -23.24
N THR A 197 4.49 -5.68 -22.64
CA THR A 197 4.92 -6.07 -21.29
C THR A 197 5.82 -7.29 -21.36
N GLN A 198 7.05 -7.19 -20.84
CA GLN A 198 8.02 -8.30 -20.80
C GLN A 198 7.68 -9.38 -19.76
N LEU A 199 6.42 -9.46 -19.32
CA LEU A 199 6.02 -10.41 -18.29
C LEU A 199 5.86 -11.82 -18.88
N PRO A 200 6.53 -12.83 -18.30
CA PRO A 200 6.35 -14.21 -18.71
C PRO A 200 4.88 -14.61 -18.69
N LEU A 201 4.47 -15.38 -19.70
CA LEU A 201 3.06 -15.73 -19.89
C LEU A 201 2.49 -16.51 -18.70
N TRP A 202 3.33 -17.30 -18.01
CA TRP A 202 2.96 -18.02 -16.79
C TRP A 202 2.64 -17.07 -15.62
N THR A 203 3.29 -15.91 -15.51
CA THR A 203 3.03 -14.92 -14.46
C THR A 203 1.61 -14.37 -14.55
N ASN A 204 1.10 -14.17 -15.77
CA ASN A 204 -0.29 -13.79 -15.98
C ASN A 204 -1.26 -14.87 -15.46
N TYR A 205 -1.01 -16.15 -15.73
CA TYR A 205 -1.85 -17.22 -15.19
C TYR A 205 -1.83 -17.29 -13.66
N VAL A 206 -0.65 -17.10 -13.05
CA VAL A 206 -0.51 -17.06 -11.59
C VAL A 206 -1.29 -15.88 -11.00
N PHE A 207 -1.17 -14.68 -11.56
CA PHE A 207 -1.93 -13.51 -11.10
C PHE A 207 -3.44 -13.68 -11.25
N THR A 208 -3.90 -14.25 -12.37
CA THR A 208 -5.31 -14.58 -12.56
C THR A 208 -5.81 -15.56 -11.49
N LEU A 209 -5.07 -16.65 -11.26
CA LEU A 209 -5.43 -17.68 -10.27
C LEU A 209 -5.49 -17.11 -8.85
N ILE A 210 -4.45 -16.38 -8.43
CA ILE A 210 -4.39 -15.72 -7.12
C ILE A 210 -5.54 -14.72 -6.99
N GLY A 211 -5.81 -13.92 -8.03
CA GLY A 211 -6.92 -12.98 -8.04
C GLY A 211 -8.28 -13.65 -7.79
N PHE A 212 -8.55 -14.79 -8.46
CA PHE A 212 -9.76 -15.58 -8.20
C PHE A 212 -9.82 -16.18 -6.80
N ILE A 213 -8.71 -16.68 -6.26
CA ILE A 213 -8.64 -17.20 -4.89
C ILE A 213 -8.96 -16.09 -3.88
N VAL A 214 -8.31 -14.93 -3.99
CA VAL A 214 -8.51 -13.79 -3.10
C VAL A 214 -9.94 -13.25 -3.20
N MET A 215 -10.48 -13.15 -4.42
CA MET A 215 -11.87 -12.76 -4.64
C MET A 215 -12.84 -13.77 -4.02
N GLY A 216 -12.60 -15.07 -4.22
CA GLY A 216 -13.38 -16.15 -3.63
C GLY A 216 -13.38 -16.11 -2.09
N LEU A 217 -12.23 -15.84 -1.48
CA LEU A 217 -12.12 -15.63 -0.02
C LEU A 217 -12.92 -14.43 0.45
N GLY A 218 -12.88 -13.32 -0.28
CA GLY A 218 -13.70 -12.13 0.01
C GLY A 218 -15.20 -12.44 -0.03
N VAL A 219 -15.67 -13.08 -1.11
CA VAL A 219 -17.07 -13.48 -1.27
C VAL A 219 -17.50 -14.48 -0.21
N PHE A 220 -16.67 -15.48 0.09
CA PHE A 220 -16.96 -16.50 1.11
C PHE A 220 -17.07 -15.87 2.51
N GLY A 221 -16.16 -14.95 2.87
CA GLY A 221 -16.23 -14.23 4.13
C GLY A 221 -17.48 -13.35 4.25
N TYR A 222 -17.84 -12.63 3.18
CA TYR A 222 -19.05 -11.82 3.15
C TYR A 222 -20.33 -12.66 3.24
N ARG A 223 -20.39 -13.79 2.53
CA ARG A 223 -21.51 -14.73 2.61
C ARG A 223 -21.65 -15.34 4.01
N SER A 224 -20.52 -15.68 4.64
CA SER A 224 -20.48 -16.22 6.00
C SER A 224 -21.01 -15.23 7.02
N TYR A 225 -20.71 -13.94 6.85
CA TYR A 225 -21.31 -12.85 7.63
C TYR A 225 -22.83 -12.77 7.44
N LEU A 226 -23.33 -12.76 6.20
CA LEU A 226 -24.77 -12.62 5.93
C LEU A 226 -25.60 -13.74 6.55
N HIS A 227 -25.11 -14.97 6.50
CA HIS A 227 -25.82 -16.13 7.05
C HIS A 227 -25.60 -16.29 8.57
N SER A 228 -24.74 -15.48 9.19
CA SER A 228 -24.39 -15.55 10.61
C SER A 228 -24.02 -16.96 11.09
N ASN A 229 -23.51 -17.81 10.19
CA ASN A 229 -23.14 -19.19 10.52
C ASN A 229 -21.75 -19.22 11.18
N LYS A 230 -21.73 -19.47 12.48
CA LYS A 230 -20.51 -19.49 13.31
C LYS A 230 -19.45 -20.44 12.78
N MET A 231 -19.83 -21.64 12.31
CA MET A 231 -18.85 -22.62 11.80
C MET A 231 -18.16 -22.13 10.53
N ASN A 232 -18.90 -21.51 9.61
CA ASN A 232 -18.33 -20.97 8.38
C ASN A 232 -17.34 -19.84 8.68
N ILE A 233 -17.63 -19.01 9.67
CA ILE A 233 -16.74 -17.91 10.07
C ILE A 233 -15.49 -18.44 10.78
N ILE A 234 -15.60 -19.51 11.57
CA ILE A 234 -14.43 -20.19 12.15
C ILE A 234 -13.52 -20.76 11.06
N ILE A 235 -14.09 -21.48 10.08
CA ILE A 235 -13.34 -22.00 8.93
C ILE A 235 -12.66 -20.86 8.17
N TYR A 236 -13.40 -19.77 7.93
CA TYR A 236 -12.85 -18.58 7.29
C TYR A 236 -11.68 -17.96 8.06
N SER A 237 -11.80 -17.81 9.38
CA SER A 237 -10.71 -17.34 10.25
C SER A 237 -9.48 -18.23 10.17
N ILE A 238 -9.65 -19.55 10.16
CA ILE A 238 -8.53 -20.49 10.07
C ILE A 238 -7.79 -20.30 8.74
N ILE A 239 -8.52 -20.23 7.63
CA ILE A 239 -7.94 -20.00 6.30
C ILE A 239 -7.18 -18.67 6.28
N LEU A 240 -7.79 -17.58 6.74
CA LEU A 240 -7.14 -16.27 6.80
C LEU A 240 -5.89 -16.28 7.69
N GLY A 241 -5.92 -16.97 8.83
CA GLY A 241 -4.79 -17.11 9.74
C GLY A 241 -3.59 -17.77 9.06
N PHE A 242 -3.81 -18.92 8.42
CA PHE A 242 -2.77 -19.61 7.66
C PHE A 242 -2.25 -18.76 6.49
N THR A 243 -3.14 -18.16 5.69
CA THR A 243 -2.73 -17.30 4.58
C THR A 243 -1.91 -16.10 5.07
N SER A 244 -2.26 -15.51 6.21
CA SER A 244 -1.49 -14.41 6.81
C SER A 244 -0.06 -14.85 7.16
N ILE A 245 0.10 -16.04 7.75
CA ILE A 245 1.42 -16.59 8.07
C ILE A 245 2.25 -16.81 6.80
N PHE A 246 1.66 -17.40 5.76
CA PHE A 246 2.36 -17.58 4.48
C PHE A 246 2.76 -16.25 3.84
N LEU A 247 1.88 -15.25 3.89
CA LEU A 247 2.15 -13.92 3.32
C LEU A 247 3.30 -13.21 4.05
N ILE A 248 3.36 -13.27 5.38
CA ILE A 248 4.45 -12.61 6.11
C ILE A 248 5.78 -13.34 5.91
N VAL A 249 5.77 -14.68 5.88
CA VAL A 249 6.98 -15.49 5.61
C VAL A 249 7.47 -15.25 4.18
N ALA A 250 6.58 -15.26 3.19
CA ALA A 250 6.95 -14.98 1.80
C ALA A 250 7.38 -13.52 1.61
N GLY A 251 6.71 -12.57 2.27
CA GLY A 251 7.01 -11.15 2.20
C GLY A 251 8.39 -10.82 2.76
N ILE A 252 8.64 -11.16 4.03
CA ILE A 252 9.94 -10.97 4.68
C ILE A 252 11.00 -11.83 3.99
N GLY A 253 10.67 -13.08 3.64
CA GLY A 253 11.57 -13.98 2.93
C GLY A 253 12.07 -13.37 1.62
N SER A 254 11.19 -12.83 0.79
CA SER A 254 11.54 -12.17 -0.47
C SER A 254 12.48 -10.97 -0.27
N ILE A 255 12.28 -10.18 0.79
CA ILE A 255 13.17 -9.06 1.11
C ILE A 255 14.56 -9.59 1.51
N LEU A 256 14.63 -10.57 2.41
CA LEU A 256 15.89 -11.13 2.90
C LEU A 256 16.63 -11.95 1.85
N LEU A 257 15.92 -12.58 0.92
CA LEU A 257 16.50 -13.37 -0.17
C LEU A 257 17.12 -12.50 -1.27
N SER A 258 16.81 -11.19 -1.33
CA SER A 258 17.37 -10.31 -2.37
C SER A 258 18.91 -10.34 -2.39
N ASP A 259 19.55 -10.18 -1.23
CA ASP A 259 21.03 -10.22 -1.12
C ASP A 259 21.63 -11.58 -1.50
N LEU A 260 20.90 -12.67 -1.22
CA LEU A 260 21.35 -14.03 -1.54
C LEU A 260 21.22 -14.33 -3.04
N VAL A 261 20.15 -13.82 -3.67
CA VAL A 261 19.95 -13.86 -5.11
C VAL A 261 21.00 -13.04 -5.82
N GLU A 262 21.32 -11.84 -5.33
CA GLU A 262 22.43 -11.03 -5.84
C GLU A 262 23.75 -11.81 -5.85
N LYS A 263 24.09 -12.44 -4.72
CA LYS A 263 25.30 -13.26 -4.63
C LYS A 263 25.28 -14.41 -5.64
N ASN A 264 24.15 -15.11 -5.75
CA ASN A 264 24.02 -16.22 -6.70
C ASN A 264 24.12 -15.76 -8.16
N ILE A 265 23.63 -14.56 -8.49
CA ILE A 265 23.78 -13.97 -9.83
C ILE A 265 25.25 -13.66 -10.08
N LYS A 266 25.95 -13.03 -9.13
CA LYS A 266 27.39 -12.72 -9.25
C LYS A 266 28.23 -13.99 -9.44
N ASP A 267 27.96 -15.02 -8.64
CA ASP A 267 28.71 -16.28 -8.68
C ASP A 267 28.47 -17.07 -9.99
N ASN A 268 27.32 -16.88 -10.65
CA ASN A 268 26.94 -17.62 -11.87
C ASN A 268 26.78 -16.73 -13.11
N TRP A 269 27.34 -15.51 -13.09
CA TRP A 269 27.07 -14.50 -14.12
C TRP A 269 27.44 -14.96 -15.51
N GLU A 270 28.58 -15.64 -15.68
CA GLU A 270 29.01 -16.13 -17.00
C GLU A 270 27.94 -17.04 -17.65
N HIS A 271 27.31 -17.91 -16.86
CA HIS A 271 26.27 -18.81 -17.36
C HIS A 271 24.99 -18.04 -17.69
N ILE A 272 24.55 -17.18 -16.78
CA ILE A 272 23.34 -16.36 -16.93
C ILE A 272 23.46 -15.43 -18.16
N ASN A 273 24.62 -14.78 -18.32
CA ASN A 273 24.88 -13.88 -19.43
C ASN A 273 24.91 -14.63 -20.77
N ASN A 274 25.45 -15.86 -20.81
CA ASN A 274 25.44 -16.68 -22.02
C ASN A 274 23.99 -17.06 -22.43
N ASP A 275 23.16 -17.43 -21.45
CA ASP A 275 21.75 -17.72 -21.69
C ASP A 275 20.98 -16.47 -22.17
N LEU A 276 21.19 -15.33 -21.52
CA LEU A 276 20.59 -14.04 -21.92
C LEU A 276 21.03 -13.61 -23.33
N SER A 277 22.32 -13.75 -23.65
CA SER A 277 22.88 -13.42 -24.96
C SER A 277 22.31 -14.33 -26.05
N THR A 278 22.07 -15.61 -25.74
CA THR A 278 21.44 -16.56 -26.68
C THR A 278 20.00 -16.16 -27.03
N GLU A 279 19.29 -15.56 -26.07
CA GLU A 279 17.95 -14.99 -26.25
C GLU A 279 17.97 -13.54 -26.81
N GLY A 280 19.16 -12.99 -27.11
CA GLY A 280 19.34 -11.66 -27.71
C GLY A 280 19.31 -10.50 -26.71
N TYR A 281 19.45 -10.77 -25.41
CA TYR A 281 19.54 -9.74 -24.37
C TYR A 281 21.00 -9.40 -24.07
N GLU A 282 21.39 -8.15 -24.29
CA GLU A 282 22.66 -7.59 -23.82
C GLU A 282 22.39 -6.73 -22.59
N VAL A 283 22.75 -7.23 -21.40
CA VAL A 283 22.49 -6.54 -20.13
C VAL A 283 23.75 -6.56 -19.28
N ASP A 284 24.09 -5.43 -18.67
CA ASP A 284 25.18 -5.37 -17.70
C ASP A 284 24.80 -6.08 -16.39
N ILE A 285 25.79 -6.67 -15.71
CA ILE A 285 25.56 -7.41 -14.47
C ILE A 285 24.94 -6.53 -13.38
N GLU A 286 25.40 -5.28 -13.26
CA GLU A 286 24.91 -4.37 -12.22
C GLU A 286 23.46 -3.97 -12.49
N ASP A 287 23.10 -3.81 -13.76
CA ASP A 287 21.74 -3.48 -14.21
C ASP A 287 20.78 -4.63 -13.92
N PHE A 288 21.19 -5.86 -14.25
CA PHE A 288 20.41 -7.04 -14.00
C PHE A 288 20.19 -7.28 -12.50
N ILE A 289 21.25 -7.15 -11.70
CA ILE A 289 21.17 -7.25 -10.23
C ILE A 289 20.26 -6.19 -9.65
N GLY A 290 20.37 -4.94 -10.11
CA GLY A 290 19.50 -3.84 -9.67
C GLY A 290 18.02 -4.15 -9.91
N ILE A 291 17.67 -4.59 -11.12
CA ILE A 291 16.29 -4.94 -11.48
C ILE A 291 15.76 -6.08 -10.61
N ILE A 292 16.54 -7.14 -10.41
CA ILE A 292 16.13 -8.30 -9.61
C ILE A 292 15.99 -7.90 -8.13
N ASN A 293 16.95 -7.19 -7.56
CA ASN A 293 16.90 -6.74 -6.18
C ASN A 293 15.68 -5.86 -5.89
N SER A 294 15.43 -4.85 -6.75
CA SER A 294 14.27 -3.98 -6.58
C SER A 294 12.96 -4.75 -6.76
N SER A 295 12.89 -5.72 -7.68
CA SER A 295 11.73 -6.59 -7.86
C SER A 295 11.44 -7.47 -6.64
N PHE A 296 12.46 -8.10 -6.05
CA PHE A 296 12.32 -8.93 -4.84
C PHE A 296 11.90 -8.10 -3.62
N LYS A 297 12.47 -6.90 -3.48
CA LYS A 297 12.13 -5.95 -2.42
C LYS A 297 10.69 -5.45 -2.54
N ILE A 298 10.27 -5.02 -3.74
CA ILE A 298 8.89 -4.58 -4.02
C ILE A 298 7.91 -5.73 -3.83
N GLY A 299 8.22 -6.93 -4.35
CA GLY A 299 7.40 -8.13 -4.17
C GLY A 299 7.22 -8.51 -2.70
N GLY A 300 8.30 -8.44 -1.92
CA GLY A 300 8.27 -8.69 -0.49
C GLY A 300 7.45 -7.67 0.29
N LEU A 301 7.60 -6.38 -0.05
CA LEU A 301 6.81 -5.29 0.50
C LEU A 301 5.32 -5.45 0.19
N PHE A 302 4.97 -5.85 -1.04
CA PHE A 302 3.60 -6.20 -1.39
C PHE A 302 3.05 -7.38 -0.56
N GLY A 303 3.88 -8.39 -0.27
CA GLY A 303 3.54 -9.50 0.62
C GLY A 303 3.19 -9.03 2.04
N VAL A 304 4.02 -8.16 2.62
CA VAL A 304 3.80 -7.55 3.95
C VAL A 304 2.49 -6.75 4.00
N VAL A 305 2.18 -6.04 2.93
CA VAL A 305 0.96 -5.22 2.82
C VAL A 305 -0.29 -6.08 2.77
N ASN A 306 -0.27 -7.12 1.95
CA ASN A 306 -1.37 -8.08 1.91
C ASN A 306 -1.54 -8.78 3.26
N PHE A 307 -0.44 -9.09 3.96
CA PHE A 307 -0.53 -9.58 5.34
C PHE A 307 -1.34 -8.64 6.24
N VAL A 308 -1.15 -7.31 6.15
CA VAL A 308 -1.93 -6.33 6.94
C VAL A 308 -3.42 -6.39 6.61
N PHE A 309 -3.80 -6.53 5.33
CA PHE A 309 -5.21 -6.70 4.95
C PHE A 309 -5.81 -8.02 5.46
N PHE A 310 -5.07 -9.11 5.34
CA PHE A 310 -5.52 -10.43 5.77
C PHE A 310 -5.63 -10.54 7.29
N ILE A 311 -4.68 -9.99 8.06
CA ILE A 311 -4.77 -9.98 9.52
C ILE A 311 -5.92 -9.09 10.01
N LEU A 312 -6.21 -7.98 9.31
CA LEU A 312 -7.36 -7.14 9.62
C LEU A 312 -8.68 -7.89 9.41
N ALA A 313 -8.79 -8.66 8.31
CA ALA A 313 -9.93 -9.53 8.06
C ALA A 313 -10.06 -10.64 9.10
N PHE A 314 -8.94 -11.23 9.51
CA PHE A 314 -8.86 -12.27 10.54
C PHE A 314 -9.33 -11.75 11.90
N VAL A 315 -8.83 -10.59 12.32
CA VAL A 315 -9.27 -9.91 13.54
C VAL A 315 -10.76 -9.58 13.45
N GLY A 316 -11.24 -9.13 12.29
CA GLY A 316 -12.67 -8.95 12.01
C GLY A 316 -13.49 -10.20 12.24
N ALA A 317 -13.02 -11.34 11.75
CA ALA A 317 -13.67 -12.62 11.90
C ALA A 317 -13.71 -13.09 13.37
N ILE A 318 -12.60 -13.00 14.10
CA ILE A 318 -12.53 -13.33 15.54
C ILE A 318 -13.48 -12.45 16.35
N LEU A 319 -13.44 -11.13 16.14
CA LEU A 319 -14.30 -10.20 16.86
C LEU A 319 -15.78 -10.46 16.59
N TYR A 320 -16.11 -10.84 15.35
CA TYR A 320 -17.48 -11.18 14.97
C TYR A 320 -17.94 -12.51 15.58
N ILE A 321 -17.07 -13.53 15.65
CA ILE A 321 -17.36 -14.80 16.37
C ILE A 321 -17.71 -14.50 17.84
N GLY A 322 -16.99 -13.59 18.49
CA GLY A 322 -17.30 -13.18 19.87
C GLY A 322 -18.63 -12.43 20.03
N LEU A 323 -19.19 -11.88 18.95
CA LEU A 323 -20.52 -11.25 18.94
C LEU A 323 -21.65 -12.24 18.69
N LEU A 324 -21.37 -13.34 17.98
CA LEU A 324 -22.30 -14.45 17.82
C LEU A 324 -22.37 -15.23 19.14
N LYS A 325 -23.28 -14.80 20.04
CA LYS A 325 -23.67 -15.61 21.20
C LYS A 325 -24.09 -17.00 20.72
N ASN A 326 -23.69 -18.04 21.47
CA ASN A 326 -24.15 -19.42 21.26
C ASN A 326 -25.67 -19.48 21.26
#